data_AF-A0A530RJ31-F1
#
_entry.id   AF-A0A530RJ31-F1
#
_cell.length_a   1.000
_cell.length_b   1.000
_cell.length_c   1.000
_cell.angle_alpha   90.00
_cell.angle_beta   90.00
_cell.angle_gamma   90.00
#
_symmetry.space_group_name_H-M   'P 1'
#
loop_
_entity.id
_entity.type
_entity.pdbx_description
1 polymer ?
#
loop_
_entity_poly.entity_id
_entity_poly.type
_entity_poly.pdbx_seq_one_letter_code
_entity_poly.pdbx_strand_id
1 'polypeptide(L)'
;MEKRSYKTDRELKALKPSGKWYDVKDEQTRNLIVRVGPENSKGEFRRTFCLVTRFPGSSNPVRHAFGEYKDSGSGDLTLEQARALADEWRGKIRNGIDPREEIRQAAEANRKATQDATQEAERANQNAFGIVVEKYIKTLKGQRRGKVAEYEIRKEIIPVWKDKMVSEISRFDVKELIEAIVERAPAGAHARNVLGHIKAFFNWAIDDGDTRTGNKYGLEFSPAESVKP
;
A
#
# COMPACT_ATOMS: atom_id res chain seq x y z
N MET A 1 2.36 -49.49 9.97
CA MET A 1 2.59 -48.04 10.17
C MET A 1 2.41 -47.76 11.64
N GLU A 2 3.46 -47.35 12.36
CA GLU A 2 3.32 -46.84 13.72
C GLU A 2 2.27 -45.73 13.71
N LYS A 3 1.20 -45.89 14.50
CA LYS A 3 0.24 -44.82 14.76
C LYS A 3 0.96 -43.78 15.62
N ARG A 4 1.54 -42.76 14.99
CA ARG A 4 2.10 -41.62 15.70
C ARG A 4 0.96 -40.64 15.99
N SER A 5 0.72 -40.40 17.26
CA SER A 5 -0.23 -39.40 17.75
C SER A 5 0.45 -38.42 18.70
N TYR A 6 -0.18 -37.27 18.91
CA TYR A 6 0.21 -36.30 19.92
C TYR A 6 -1.04 -35.79 20.65
N LYS A 7 -0.87 -35.43 21.92
CA LYS A 7 -1.92 -34.89 22.79
C LYS A 7 -1.52 -33.54 23.37
N THR A 8 -0.24 -33.29 23.59
CA THR A 8 0.26 -32.06 24.23
C THR A 8 1.15 -31.25 23.29
N ASP A 9 1.27 -29.97 23.59
CA ASP A 9 2.18 -29.07 22.87
C ASP A 9 3.65 -29.54 22.99
N ARG A 10 4.03 -30.07 24.15
CA ARG A 10 5.36 -30.65 24.38
C ARG A 10 5.66 -31.84 23.45
N GLU A 11 4.70 -32.73 23.24
CA GLU A 11 4.85 -33.87 22.32
C GLU A 11 4.93 -33.40 20.87
N LEU A 12 4.09 -32.42 20.49
CA LEU A 12 4.12 -31.80 19.18
C LEU A 12 5.49 -31.14 18.89
N LYS A 13 6.01 -30.39 19.85
CA LYS A 13 7.33 -29.76 19.80
C LYS A 13 8.47 -30.77 19.75
N ALA A 14 8.28 -31.97 20.29
CA ALA A 14 9.29 -33.03 20.26
C ALA A 14 9.38 -33.75 18.90
N LEU A 15 8.41 -33.58 17.99
CA LEU A 15 8.42 -34.23 16.68
C LEU A 15 9.66 -33.83 15.86
N LYS A 16 10.40 -34.82 15.37
CA LYS A 16 11.64 -34.66 14.59
C LYS A 16 11.39 -34.87 13.10
N PRO A 17 12.15 -34.21 12.20
CA PRO A 17 12.01 -34.46 10.77
C PRO A 17 12.40 -35.90 10.43
N SER A 18 11.97 -36.36 9.26
CA SER A 18 12.43 -37.62 8.68
C SER A 18 12.78 -37.39 7.22
N GLY A 19 13.45 -38.34 6.55
CA GLY A 19 13.76 -38.21 5.12
C GLY A 19 12.54 -38.06 4.21
N LYS A 20 11.33 -38.34 4.72
CA LYS A 20 10.06 -38.16 4.00
C LYS A 20 9.04 -37.43 4.87
N TRP A 21 8.03 -36.87 4.22
CA TRP A 21 6.85 -36.34 4.90
C TRP A 21 6.12 -37.44 5.67
N TYR A 22 5.70 -37.14 6.88
CA TYR A 22 4.83 -38.02 7.64
C TYR A 22 3.78 -37.24 8.43
N ASP A 23 2.67 -37.92 8.72
CA ASP A 23 1.53 -37.35 9.42
C ASP A 23 1.47 -37.91 10.85
N VAL A 24 1.18 -37.03 11.81
CA VAL A 24 0.95 -37.36 13.21
C VAL A 24 -0.43 -36.87 13.61
N LYS A 25 -1.25 -37.72 14.23
CA LYS A 25 -2.65 -37.39 14.52
C LYS A 25 -2.80 -36.68 15.86
N ASP A 26 -3.65 -35.65 15.93
CA ASP A 26 -4.10 -35.11 17.22
C ASP A 26 -5.08 -36.07 17.90
N GLU A 27 -4.88 -36.32 19.20
CA GLU A 27 -5.77 -37.20 19.96
C GLU A 27 -7.06 -36.51 20.41
N GLN A 28 -7.04 -35.18 20.52
CA GLN A 28 -8.16 -34.42 21.09
C GLN A 28 -9.14 -33.91 20.03
N THR A 29 -8.65 -33.63 18.83
CA THR A 29 -9.41 -32.94 17.77
C THR A 29 -9.56 -33.85 16.58
N ARG A 30 -10.82 -34.14 16.24
CA ARG A 30 -11.12 -35.09 15.17
C ARG A 30 -10.65 -34.57 13.81
N ASN A 31 -9.99 -35.42 13.05
CA ASN A 31 -9.44 -35.16 11.72
C ASN A 31 -8.28 -34.14 11.68
N LEU A 32 -7.82 -33.64 12.83
CA LEU A 32 -6.63 -32.81 12.90
C LEU A 32 -5.38 -33.69 12.86
N ILE A 33 -4.44 -33.31 12.01
CA ILE A 33 -3.10 -33.88 11.96
C ILE A 33 -2.07 -32.76 11.94
N VAL A 34 -0.84 -33.11 12.31
CA VAL A 34 0.36 -32.34 11.98
C VAL A 34 1.16 -33.12 10.96
N ARG A 35 1.45 -32.47 9.85
CA ARG A 35 2.32 -32.99 8.81
C ARG A 35 3.72 -32.46 9.01
N VAL A 36 4.66 -33.35 9.29
CA VAL A 36 6.07 -33.01 9.57
C VAL A 36 6.87 -33.12 8.28
N GLY A 37 7.54 -32.04 7.91
CA GLY A 37 8.40 -31.96 6.73
C GLY A 37 9.79 -32.56 6.96
N PRO A 38 10.50 -32.90 5.87
CA PRO A 38 11.93 -33.21 5.95
C PRO A 38 12.73 -31.97 6.34
N GLU A 39 13.94 -32.21 6.84
CA GLU A 39 14.92 -31.17 7.13
C GLU A 39 15.46 -30.58 5.83
N ASN A 40 15.57 -29.25 5.76
CA ASN A 40 16.16 -28.54 4.64
C ASN A 40 17.70 -28.46 4.80
N SER A 41 18.38 -27.89 3.81
CA SER A 41 19.85 -27.73 3.85
C SER A 41 20.37 -26.84 4.99
N LYS A 42 19.50 -26.08 5.65
CA LYS A 42 19.83 -25.22 6.80
C LYS A 42 19.56 -25.88 8.15
N GLY A 43 19.11 -27.13 8.16
CA GLY A 43 18.75 -27.83 9.38
C GLY A 43 17.36 -27.49 9.93
N GLU A 44 16.55 -26.77 9.15
CA GLU A 44 15.20 -26.35 9.54
C GLU A 44 14.16 -27.29 8.95
N PHE A 45 13.04 -27.46 9.65
CA PHE A 45 11.88 -28.19 9.15
C PHE A 45 10.62 -27.58 9.72
N ARG A 46 9.49 -27.88 9.07
CA ARG A 46 8.18 -27.36 9.47
C ARG A 46 7.23 -28.44 9.91
N ARG A 47 6.30 -28.04 10.77
CA ARG A 47 5.17 -28.83 11.23
C ARG A 47 3.91 -28.09 10.81
N THR A 48 3.16 -28.64 9.86
CA THR A 48 1.98 -27.96 9.29
C THR A 48 0.71 -28.61 9.80
N PHE A 49 -0.16 -27.83 10.43
CA PHE A 49 -1.49 -28.28 10.80
C PHE A 49 -2.34 -28.50 9.56
N CYS A 50 -2.97 -29.67 9.48
CA CYS A 50 -3.87 -30.02 8.38
C CYS A 50 -5.16 -30.62 8.93
N LEU A 51 -6.29 -30.26 8.34
CA LEU A 51 -7.56 -30.93 8.54
C LEU A 51 -7.75 -31.99 7.44
N VAL A 52 -7.87 -33.27 7.81
CA VAL A 52 -8.10 -34.36 6.85
C VAL A 52 -9.60 -34.60 6.71
N THR A 53 -10.23 -34.00 5.72
CA THR A 53 -11.67 -34.08 5.55
C THR A 53 -12.07 -33.88 4.09
N ARG A 54 -13.35 -34.11 3.79
CA ARG A 54 -13.96 -33.74 2.51
C ARG A 54 -14.48 -32.31 2.62
N PHE A 55 -14.12 -31.46 1.67
CA PHE A 55 -14.73 -30.15 1.54
C PHE A 55 -15.98 -30.26 0.66
N PRO A 56 -16.95 -29.33 0.81
CA PRO A 56 -18.12 -29.28 -0.08
C PRO A 56 -17.69 -29.33 -1.55
N GLY A 57 -18.35 -30.16 -2.36
CA GLY A 57 -18.01 -30.37 -3.77
C GLY A 57 -16.90 -31.40 -4.06
N SER A 58 -16.25 -31.97 -3.04
CA SER A 58 -15.27 -33.07 -3.19
C SER A 58 -15.74 -34.36 -2.53
N SER A 59 -15.56 -35.50 -3.22
CA SER A 59 -15.86 -36.84 -2.69
C SER A 59 -14.71 -37.44 -1.87
N ASN A 60 -13.48 -36.93 -2.05
CA ASN A 60 -12.27 -37.51 -1.47
C ASN A 60 -11.80 -36.73 -0.25
N PRO A 61 -11.51 -37.39 0.89
CA PRO A 61 -10.88 -36.73 2.02
C PRO A 61 -9.44 -36.40 1.65
N VAL A 62 -9.08 -35.12 1.72
CA VAL A 62 -7.72 -34.66 1.45
C VAL A 62 -7.19 -33.84 2.63
N ARG A 63 -5.88 -33.57 2.64
CA ARG A 63 -5.25 -32.75 3.66
C ARG A 63 -5.47 -31.28 3.32
N HIS A 64 -6.15 -30.56 4.19
CA HIS A 64 -6.31 -29.12 4.07
C HIS A 64 -5.38 -28.43 5.06
N ALA A 65 -4.20 -28.03 4.60
CA ALA A 65 -3.26 -27.25 5.40
C ALA A 65 -3.83 -25.86 5.69
N PHE A 66 -3.64 -25.38 6.92
CA PHE A 66 -4.20 -24.10 7.36
C PHE A 66 -3.30 -23.29 8.30
N GLY A 67 -2.10 -23.77 8.63
CA GLY A 67 -1.08 -23.00 9.32
C GLY A 67 0.11 -23.85 9.76
N GLU A 68 1.27 -23.21 9.92
CA GLU A 68 2.47 -23.82 10.50
C GLU A 68 2.48 -23.67 12.02
N TYR A 69 2.98 -24.69 12.72
CA TYR A 69 3.10 -24.69 14.17
C TYR A 69 4.10 -23.64 14.63
N LYS A 70 3.67 -22.84 15.61
CA LYS A 70 4.46 -21.76 16.17
C LYS A 70 5.46 -22.27 17.22
N ASP A 71 6.73 -22.43 16.83
CA ASP A 71 7.81 -22.84 17.74
C ASP A 71 8.73 -21.65 18.04
N SER A 72 8.64 -21.10 19.25
CA SER A 72 9.55 -20.06 19.80
C SER A 72 9.88 -18.88 18.85
N GLY A 73 8.90 -18.40 18.09
CA GLY A 73 9.00 -17.15 17.31
C GLY A 73 8.73 -17.26 15.81
N SER A 74 8.69 -18.49 15.25
CA SER A 74 8.34 -18.74 13.84
C SER A 74 7.10 -19.63 13.75
N GLY A 75 6.25 -19.38 12.74
CA GLY A 75 5.00 -20.12 12.49
C GLY A 75 3.73 -19.30 12.76
N ASP A 76 2.58 -19.87 12.37
CA ASP A 76 1.30 -19.16 12.30
C ASP A 76 0.43 -19.38 13.54
N LEU A 77 0.39 -20.62 14.06
CA LEU A 77 -0.61 -21.05 15.03
C LEU A 77 0.01 -21.82 16.21
N THR A 78 -0.50 -21.57 17.42
CA THR A 78 -0.29 -22.48 18.56
C THR A 78 -1.13 -23.75 18.41
N LEU A 79 -0.83 -24.79 19.18
CA LEU A 79 -1.65 -26.01 19.21
C LEU A 79 -3.11 -25.71 19.54
N GLU A 80 -3.36 -24.88 20.56
CA GLU A 80 -4.71 -24.50 20.99
C GLU A 80 -5.47 -23.79 19.86
N GLN A 81 -4.83 -22.80 19.21
CA GLN A 81 -5.42 -22.10 18.08
C GLN A 81 -5.72 -23.04 16.90
N ALA A 82 -4.83 -23.99 16.61
CA ALA A 82 -5.03 -24.96 15.55
C ALA A 82 -6.22 -25.91 15.84
N ARG A 83 -6.43 -26.29 17.10
CA ARG A 83 -7.60 -27.09 17.50
C ARG A 83 -8.91 -26.31 17.34
N ALA A 84 -8.93 -25.08 17.84
CA ALA A 84 -10.10 -24.20 17.71
C ALA A 84 -10.47 -23.97 16.23
N LEU A 85 -9.47 -23.66 15.39
CA LEU A 85 -9.67 -23.44 13.96
C LEU A 85 -10.13 -24.71 13.24
N ALA A 86 -9.60 -25.89 13.62
CA ALA A 86 -10.07 -27.16 13.08
C ALA A 86 -11.55 -27.43 13.39
N ASP A 87 -12.00 -27.14 14.61
CA ASP A 87 -13.41 -27.28 15.01
C ASP A 87 -14.32 -26.27 14.29
N GLU A 88 -13.87 -25.03 14.13
CA GLU A 88 -14.56 -24.02 13.34
C GLU A 88 -14.74 -24.47 11.89
N TRP A 89 -13.67 -24.93 11.24
CA TRP A 89 -13.70 -25.42 9.86
C TRP A 89 -14.63 -26.62 9.73
N ARG A 90 -14.63 -27.54 10.70
CA ARG A 90 -15.57 -28.68 10.73
C ARG A 90 -17.02 -28.23 10.85
N GLY A 91 -17.29 -27.17 11.60
CA GLY A 91 -18.61 -26.54 11.69
C GLY A 91 -19.07 -25.99 10.35
N LYS A 92 -18.22 -25.18 9.71
CA LYS A 92 -18.48 -24.60 8.36
C LYS A 92 -18.73 -25.68 7.31
N ILE A 93 -17.88 -26.71 7.26
CA ILE A 93 -18.02 -27.83 6.31
C ILE A 93 -19.33 -28.58 6.53
N ARG A 94 -19.76 -28.77 7.78
CA ARG A 94 -21.06 -29.40 8.08
C ARG A 94 -22.23 -28.58 7.54
N ASN A 95 -22.09 -27.26 7.50
CA ASN A 95 -23.07 -26.34 6.95
C ASN A 95 -22.91 -26.14 5.42
N GLY A 96 -22.03 -26.92 4.76
CA GLY A 96 -21.80 -26.82 3.32
C GLY A 96 -20.92 -25.63 2.89
N ILE A 97 -20.26 -24.96 3.84
CA ILE A 97 -19.40 -23.79 3.59
C ILE A 97 -17.94 -24.24 3.52
N ASP A 98 -17.21 -23.82 2.48
CA ASP A 98 -15.76 -24.00 2.37
C ASP A 98 -15.02 -22.86 3.10
N PRO A 99 -14.29 -23.13 4.20
CA PRO A 99 -13.55 -22.10 4.95
C PRO A 99 -12.47 -21.37 4.13
N ARG A 100 -11.96 -21.99 3.05
CA ARG A 100 -10.92 -21.37 2.21
C ARG A 100 -11.45 -20.23 1.37
N GLU A 101 -12.74 -20.26 1.01
CA GLU A 101 -13.35 -19.18 0.25
C GLU A 101 -13.45 -17.91 1.09
N GLU A 102 -13.81 -18.01 2.37
CA GLU A 102 -13.80 -16.86 3.28
C GLU A 102 -12.38 -16.28 3.46
N ILE A 103 -11.37 -17.13 3.62
CA ILE A 103 -9.97 -16.69 3.71
C ILE A 103 -9.54 -15.99 2.42
N ARG A 104 -9.95 -16.51 1.25
CA ARG A 104 -9.66 -15.89 -0.05
C ARG A 104 -10.35 -14.53 -0.18
N GLN A 105 -11.62 -14.44 0.18
CA GLN A 105 -12.40 -13.21 0.14
C GLN A 105 -11.82 -12.13 1.06
N ALA A 106 -11.45 -12.51 2.30
CA ALA A 106 -10.80 -11.60 3.24
C ALA A 106 -9.43 -11.10 2.71
N ALA A 107 -8.65 -12.00 2.11
CA ALA A 107 -7.37 -11.64 1.49
C ALA A 107 -7.56 -10.72 0.27
N GLU A 108 -8.60 -10.92 -0.54
CA GLU A 108 -8.92 -10.07 -1.67
C GLU A 108 -9.41 -8.69 -1.23
N ALA A 109 -10.28 -8.62 -0.21
CA ALA A 109 -10.76 -7.36 0.35
C ALA A 109 -9.60 -6.50 0.88
N ASN A 110 -8.65 -7.11 1.62
CA ASN A 110 -7.46 -6.42 2.09
C ASN A 110 -6.54 -5.94 0.95
N ARG A 111 -6.39 -6.74 -0.12
CA ARG A 111 -5.63 -6.31 -1.30
C ARG A 111 -6.29 -5.13 -2.00
N LYS A 112 -7.61 -5.15 -2.20
CA LYS A 112 -8.35 -4.03 -2.81
C LYS A 112 -8.20 -2.76 -1.98
N ALA A 113 -8.42 -2.82 -0.67
CA ALA A 113 -8.24 -1.68 0.23
C ALA A 113 -6.82 -1.08 0.17
N THR A 114 -5.78 -1.93 0.06
CA THR A 114 -4.39 -1.46 -0.05
C THR A 114 -4.11 -0.84 -1.42
N GLN A 115 -4.67 -1.40 -2.49
CA GLN A 115 -4.53 -0.87 -3.85
C GLN A 115 -5.23 0.48 -4.01
N ASP A 116 -6.44 0.62 -3.47
CA ASP A 116 -7.21 1.87 -3.54
C ASP A 116 -6.48 3.02 -2.81
N ALA A 117 -5.96 2.76 -1.61
CA ALA A 117 -5.17 3.75 -0.87
C ALA A 117 -3.88 4.16 -1.60
N THR A 118 -3.21 3.22 -2.27
CA THR A 118 -1.99 3.50 -3.04
C THR A 118 -2.32 4.31 -4.30
N GLN A 119 -3.40 3.96 -4.99
CA GLN A 119 -3.83 4.66 -6.20
C GLN A 119 -4.33 6.08 -5.91
N GLU A 120 -4.97 6.30 -4.77
CA GLU A 120 -5.37 7.64 -4.30
C GLU A 120 -4.15 8.50 -3.97
N ALA A 121 -3.14 7.94 -3.30
CA ALA A 121 -1.87 8.63 -3.04
C ALA A 121 -1.09 8.95 -4.34
N GLU A 122 -1.10 8.05 -5.33
CA GLU A 122 -0.48 8.29 -6.63
C GLU A 122 -1.19 9.38 -7.44
N ARG A 123 -2.53 9.41 -7.43
CA ARG A 123 -3.32 10.48 -8.07
C ARG A 123 -3.10 11.82 -7.39
N ALA A 124 -3.05 11.86 -6.06
CA ALA A 124 -2.74 13.07 -5.31
C ALA A 124 -1.35 13.63 -5.68
N ASN A 125 -0.37 12.74 -5.88
CA ASN A 125 0.99 13.12 -6.26
C ASN A 125 1.07 13.74 -7.67
N GLN A 126 0.25 13.28 -8.63
CA GLN A 126 0.25 13.81 -10.00
C GLN A 126 -0.13 15.30 -10.12
N ASN A 127 -0.88 15.82 -9.14
CA ASN A 127 -1.29 17.22 -9.05
C ASN A 127 -0.43 18.03 -8.07
N ALA A 128 0.66 17.46 -7.55
CA ALA A 128 1.64 18.21 -6.78
C ALA A 128 2.29 19.29 -7.65
N PHE A 129 2.49 20.47 -7.09
CA PHE A 129 3.05 21.63 -7.80
C PHE A 129 4.38 21.29 -8.45
N GLY A 130 5.26 20.54 -7.77
CA GLY A 130 6.55 20.11 -8.32
C GLY A 130 6.44 19.31 -9.62
N ILE A 131 5.40 18.49 -9.78
CA ILE A 131 5.17 17.73 -11.02
C ILE A 131 4.58 18.62 -12.10
N VAL A 132 3.60 19.44 -11.75
CA VAL A 132 2.88 20.30 -12.70
C VAL A 132 3.78 21.42 -13.22
N VAL A 133 4.61 22.03 -12.38
CA VAL A 133 5.55 23.09 -12.75
C VAL A 133 6.64 22.59 -13.69
N GLU A 134 7.07 21.32 -13.60
CA GLU A 134 8.02 20.74 -14.56
C GLU A 134 7.40 20.57 -15.96
N LYS A 135 6.09 20.33 -16.06
CA LYS A 135 5.37 20.36 -17.34
C LYS A 135 5.35 21.78 -17.91
N TYR A 136 5.06 22.77 -17.06
CA TYR A 136 5.11 24.18 -17.45
C TYR A 136 6.50 24.62 -17.91
N ILE A 137 7.56 24.29 -17.17
CA ILE A 137 8.95 24.66 -17.51
C ILE A 137 9.33 24.15 -18.91
N LYS A 138 8.86 22.97 -19.31
CA LYS A 138 9.09 22.45 -20.68
C LYS A 138 8.49 23.37 -21.76
N THR A 139 7.39 24.06 -21.48
CA THR A 139 6.77 25.04 -22.41
C THR A 139 7.56 26.34 -22.54
N LEU A 140 8.44 26.65 -21.58
CA LEU A 140 9.31 27.83 -21.62
C LEU A 140 10.49 27.66 -22.58
N LYS A 141 10.78 26.43 -23.02
CA LYS A 141 11.88 26.14 -23.94
C LYS A 141 11.68 26.86 -25.27
N GLY A 142 12.67 27.67 -25.66
CA GLY A 142 12.63 28.46 -26.90
C GLY A 142 12.06 29.88 -26.74
N GLN A 143 11.49 30.23 -25.57
CA GLN A 143 11.07 31.59 -25.29
C GLN A 143 12.28 32.50 -24.99
N ARG A 144 12.23 33.76 -25.43
CA ARG A 144 13.31 34.76 -25.27
C ARG A 144 13.82 34.88 -23.82
N ARG A 145 12.93 34.76 -22.83
CA ARG A 145 13.25 34.83 -21.39
C ARG A 145 13.04 33.51 -20.64
N GLY A 146 12.83 32.40 -21.35
CA GLY A 146 12.48 31.10 -20.74
C GLY A 146 13.52 30.59 -19.74
N LYS A 147 14.82 30.75 -20.04
CA LYS A 147 15.90 30.35 -19.12
C LYS A 147 15.92 31.13 -17.80
N VAL A 148 15.60 32.43 -17.85
CA VAL A 148 15.54 33.28 -16.65
C VAL A 148 14.32 32.91 -15.81
N ALA A 149 13.17 32.72 -16.47
CA ALA A 149 11.94 32.27 -15.82
C ALA A 149 12.13 30.90 -15.15
N GLU A 150 12.73 29.92 -15.85
CA GLU A 150 13.05 28.61 -15.27
C GLU A 150 13.94 28.74 -14.03
N TYR A 151 15.01 29.54 -14.10
CA TYR A 151 15.90 29.74 -12.97
C TYR A 151 15.18 30.34 -11.75
N GLU A 152 14.37 31.38 -11.95
CA GLU A 152 13.62 32.03 -10.86
C GLU A 152 12.54 31.12 -10.28
N ILE A 153 11.83 30.34 -11.11
CA ILE A 153 10.85 29.34 -10.66
C ILE A 153 11.51 28.27 -9.80
N ARG A 154 12.64 27.71 -10.27
CA ARG A 154 13.39 26.68 -9.55
C ARG A 154 13.97 27.18 -8.23
N LYS A 155 14.37 28.45 -8.18
CA LYS A 155 15.02 29.06 -7.01
C LYS A 155 14.01 29.52 -5.95
N GLU A 156 12.93 30.18 -6.36
CA GLU A 156 12.04 30.88 -5.41
C GLU A 156 10.73 30.12 -5.15
N ILE A 157 10.20 29.40 -6.14
CA ILE A 157 8.83 28.85 -6.06
C ILE A 157 8.85 27.36 -5.71
N ILE A 158 9.66 26.56 -6.41
CA ILE A 158 9.74 25.11 -6.18
C ILE A 158 10.07 24.77 -4.72
N PRO A 159 11.07 25.38 -4.06
CA PRO A 159 11.42 25.00 -2.69
C PRO A 159 10.30 25.19 -1.66
N VAL A 160 9.32 26.04 -1.97
CA VAL A 160 8.23 26.40 -1.05
C VAL A 160 6.99 25.53 -1.30
N TRP A 161 6.68 25.21 -2.56
CA TRP A 161 5.42 24.55 -2.91
C TRP A 161 5.56 23.18 -3.54
N LYS A 162 6.77 22.65 -3.76
CA LYS A 162 7.00 21.37 -4.48
C LYS A 162 6.01 20.25 -4.13
N ASP A 163 5.77 20.05 -2.84
CA ASP A 163 4.97 18.93 -2.32
C ASP A 163 3.50 19.33 -2.04
N LYS A 164 3.12 20.60 -2.25
CA LYS A 164 1.73 21.06 -2.12
C LYS A 164 0.93 20.70 -3.38
N MET A 165 -0.35 20.37 -3.22
CA MET A 165 -1.24 20.24 -4.38
C MET A 165 -1.48 21.61 -5.02
N VAL A 166 -1.49 21.66 -6.35
CA VAL A 166 -1.71 22.91 -7.09
C VAL A 166 -3.03 23.59 -6.68
N SER A 167 -4.09 22.81 -6.43
CA SER A 167 -5.40 23.30 -5.97
C SER A 167 -5.42 23.82 -4.53
N GLU A 168 -4.45 23.46 -3.70
CA GLU A 168 -4.37 23.89 -2.29
C GLU A 168 -3.58 25.19 -2.11
N ILE A 169 -2.84 25.64 -3.13
CA ILE A 169 -2.09 26.89 -3.08
C ILE A 169 -3.09 28.05 -3.10
N SER A 170 -3.22 28.72 -1.96
CA SER A 170 -4.15 29.82 -1.79
C SER A 170 -3.51 31.16 -2.15
N ARG A 171 -4.35 32.20 -2.25
CA ARG A 171 -3.89 33.58 -2.34
C ARG A 171 -2.96 33.98 -1.19
N PHE A 172 -3.18 33.42 0.00
CA PHE A 172 -2.36 33.70 1.18
C PHE A 172 -0.94 33.13 1.00
N ASP A 173 -0.81 31.90 0.51
CA ASP A 173 0.49 31.29 0.21
C ASP A 173 1.28 32.13 -0.79
N VAL A 174 0.62 32.61 -1.85
CA VAL A 174 1.24 33.51 -2.84
C VAL A 174 1.72 34.79 -2.18
N LYS A 175 0.90 35.40 -1.33
CA LYS A 175 1.24 36.64 -0.62
C LYS A 175 2.44 36.44 0.30
N GLU A 176 2.44 35.37 1.09
CA GLU A 176 3.52 35.02 2.02
C GLU A 176 4.86 34.84 1.29
N LEU A 177 4.87 34.12 0.16
CA LEU A 177 6.07 33.95 -0.66
C LEU A 177 6.60 35.30 -1.16
N ILE A 178 5.72 36.16 -1.69
CA ILE A 178 6.11 37.47 -2.21
C ILE A 178 6.63 38.38 -1.10
N GLU A 179 5.97 38.43 0.06
CA GLU A 179 6.42 39.21 1.22
C GLU A 179 7.80 38.75 1.70
N ALA A 180 8.04 37.43 1.77
CA ALA A 180 9.34 36.87 2.12
C ALA A 180 10.45 37.26 1.11
N ILE A 181 10.13 37.41 -0.18
CA ILE A 181 11.09 37.86 -1.20
C ILE A 181 11.38 39.35 -1.05
N VAL A 182 10.35 40.18 -0.82
CA VAL A 182 10.51 41.64 -0.63
C VAL A 182 11.39 41.94 0.58
N GLU A 183 11.22 41.20 1.68
CA GLU A 183 12.06 41.35 2.88
C GLU A 183 13.55 41.08 2.60
N ARG A 184 13.86 40.08 1.77
CA ARG A 184 15.24 39.77 1.36
C ARG A 184 15.81 40.75 0.33
N ALA A 185 14.96 41.38 -0.48
CA ALA A 185 15.35 42.25 -1.60
C ALA A 185 14.43 43.49 -1.73
N PRO A 186 14.68 44.55 -0.93
CA PRO A 186 13.76 45.69 -0.78
C PRO A 186 13.48 46.49 -2.07
N ALA A 187 14.32 46.37 -3.10
CA ALA A 187 14.09 47.03 -4.40
C ALA A 187 12.83 46.52 -5.13
N GLY A 188 12.27 45.37 -4.73
CA GLY A 188 10.95 44.87 -5.16
C GLY A 188 10.84 44.42 -6.63
N ALA A 189 11.87 44.65 -7.46
CA ALA A 189 11.89 44.19 -8.85
C ALA A 189 11.88 42.66 -8.97
N HIS A 190 12.61 41.97 -8.09
CA HIS A 190 12.65 40.50 -8.04
C HIS A 190 11.30 39.90 -7.65
N ALA A 191 10.66 40.44 -6.61
CA ALA A 191 9.32 40.04 -6.18
C ALA A 191 8.28 40.18 -7.29
N ARG A 192 8.34 41.27 -8.08
CA ARG A 192 7.48 41.49 -9.26
C ARG A 192 7.67 40.42 -10.34
N ASN A 193 8.92 40.06 -10.64
CA ASN A 193 9.21 39.02 -11.63
C ASN A 193 8.68 37.66 -11.19
N VAL A 194 8.93 37.28 -9.93
CA VAL A 194 8.43 36.02 -9.35
C VAL A 194 6.91 35.96 -9.35
N LEU A 195 6.23 37.05 -8.95
CA LEU A 195 4.77 37.13 -9.04
C LEU A 195 4.27 36.98 -10.48
N GLY A 196 4.98 37.54 -11.45
CA GLY A 196 4.71 37.35 -12.88
C GLY A 196 4.75 35.88 -13.30
N HIS A 197 5.78 35.14 -12.86
CA HIS A 197 5.91 33.71 -13.15
C HIS A 197 4.80 32.88 -12.49
N ILE A 198 4.44 33.21 -11.25
CA ILE A 198 3.33 32.56 -10.54
C ILE A 198 2.02 32.75 -11.31
N LYS A 199 1.70 33.98 -11.72
CA LYS A 199 0.50 34.27 -12.53
C LYS A 199 0.48 33.50 -13.85
N ALA A 200 1.62 33.51 -14.57
CA ALA A 200 1.74 32.81 -15.84
C ALA A 200 1.59 31.29 -15.70
N PHE A 201 2.15 30.69 -14.65
CA PHE A 201 2.01 29.27 -14.34
C PHE A 201 0.55 28.88 -14.07
N PHE A 202 -0.15 29.60 -13.17
CA PHE A 202 -1.52 29.25 -12.81
C PHE A 202 -2.50 29.43 -13.99
N ASN A 203 -2.31 30.46 -14.81
CA ASN A 203 -3.10 30.64 -16.02
C ASN A 203 -2.84 29.52 -17.04
N TRP A 204 -1.57 29.14 -17.24
CA TRP A 204 -1.23 27.98 -18.06
C TRP A 204 -1.85 26.69 -17.53
N ALA A 205 -1.84 26.48 -16.21
CA ALA A 205 -2.39 25.27 -15.60
C ALA A 205 -3.91 25.17 -15.78
N ILE A 206 -4.63 26.30 -15.72
CA ILE A 206 -6.06 26.39 -16.03
C ILE A 206 -6.30 26.02 -17.51
N ASP A 207 -5.50 26.58 -18.43
CA ASP A 207 -5.64 26.36 -19.88
C ASP A 207 -5.21 24.96 -20.36
N ASP A 208 -4.22 24.34 -19.72
CA ASP A 208 -3.79 22.95 -19.98
C ASP A 208 -4.83 21.91 -19.54
N GLY A 209 -5.88 22.36 -18.83
CA GLY A 209 -7.06 21.58 -18.50
C GLY A 209 -7.89 21.26 -19.74
N ASP A 210 -8.03 19.98 -20.07
CA ASP A 210 -8.81 19.51 -21.23
C ASP A 210 -10.24 20.07 -21.20
N THR A 211 -10.53 20.93 -22.18
CA THR A 211 -11.83 21.59 -22.44
C THR A 211 -13.04 20.65 -22.52
N ARG A 212 -12.87 19.32 -22.54
CA ARG A 212 -13.98 18.35 -22.50
C ARG A 212 -14.41 17.86 -21.12
N THR A 213 -13.55 17.91 -20.10
CA THR A 213 -13.81 17.21 -18.82
C THR A 213 -13.72 18.11 -17.59
N GLY A 214 -13.47 19.41 -17.79
CA GLY A 214 -13.20 20.32 -16.70
C GLY A 214 -11.76 20.24 -16.21
N ASN A 215 -11.35 21.38 -15.66
CA ASN A 215 -10.15 21.64 -14.87
C ASN A 215 -9.34 20.43 -14.36
N LYS A 216 -8.29 20.09 -15.11
CA LYS A 216 -7.38 18.95 -14.91
C LYS A 216 -6.61 18.96 -13.58
N TYR A 217 -6.37 20.15 -13.01
CA TYR A 217 -5.58 20.31 -11.79
C TYR A 217 -6.40 20.83 -10.60
N GLY A 218 -7.73 20.90 -10.70
CA GLY A 218 -8.59 21.41 -9.63
C GLY A 218 -8.49 22.94 -9.40
N LEU A 219 -7.93 23.70 -10.35
CA LEU A 219 -7.94 25.16 -10.42
C LEU A 219 -9.07 25.79 -11.25
N GLU A 220 -10.09 26.36 -10.61
CA GLU A 220 -11.11 27.15 -11.32
C GLU A 220 -10.68 28.60 -11.54
N PHE A 221 -9.87 29.14 -10.64
CA PHE A 221 -9.37 30.51 -10.65
C PHE A 221 -7.90 30.56 -10.24
N SER A 222 -7.18 31.58 -10.70
CA SER A 222 -5.77 31.77 -10.35
C SER A 222 -5.65 32.38 -8.94
N PRO A 223 -4.95 31.73 -7.98
CA PRO A 223 -4.78 32.27 -6.63
C PRO A 223 -3.95 33.56 -6.60
N ALA A 224 -3.19 33.82 -7.67
CA ALA A 224 -2.35 35.00 -7.79
C ALA A 224 -3.06 36.21 -8.42
N GLU A 225 -4.27 36.06 -8.97
CA GLU A 225 -4.90 37.06 -9.84
C GLU A 225 -4.99 38.46 -9.20
N SER A 226 -5.46 38.52 -7.96
CA SER A 226 -5.64 39.76 -7.18
C SER A 226 -4.43 40.14 -6.31
N VAL A 227 -3.31 39.42 -6.42
CA VAL A 227 -2.08 39.72 -5.66
C VAL A 227 -1.32 40.85 -6.36
N LYS A 228 -0.92 41.84 -5.57
CA LYS A 228 -0.08 42.97 -5.98
C LYS A 228 1.33 42.81 -5.38
N PRO A 229 2.37 43.31 -6.05
CA PRO A 229 3.74 43.32 -5.53
C PRO A 229 3.92 44.31 -4.38
#